data_AF-A0A258TBK7-F1
#
_entry.id   AF-A0A258TBK7-F1
#
_cell.length_a   1.000
_cell.length_b   1.000
_cell.length_c   1.000
_cell.angle_alpha   90.00
_cell.angle_beta   90.00
_cell.angle_gamma   90.00
#
_symmetry.space_group_name_H-M   'P 1'
#
loop_
_entity.id
_entity.type
_entity.pdbx_description
1 polymer ?
#
loop_
_entity_poly.entity_id
_entity_poly.type
_entity_poly.pdbx_seq_one_letter_code
_entity_poly.pdbx_strand_id
1 'polypeptide(L)' 'MIYLILDAATAALVRGPTAPGYGLDPVPLLDGSGWILPAICATAPEHAMHHQVLATMPVRPVADAEWQQDEELP' A
#
# COMPACT_ATOMS: atom_id res chain seq x y z
N MET A 1 -9.57 3.88 6.52
CA MET A 1 -9.04 4.76 5.44
C MET A 1 -9.11 3.98 4.10
N ILE A 2 -8.98 4.64 2.94
CA ILE A 2 -9.05 3.95 1.63
C ILE A 2 -7.65 3.52 1.17
N TYR A 3 -7.49 2.25 0.82
CA TYR A 3 -6.20 1.66 0.41
C TYR A 3 -6.33 0.88 -0.90
N LEU A 4 -5.22 0.84 -1.63
CA LEU A 4 -4.96 -0.08 -2.74
C LEU A 4 -4.63 -1.45 -2.16
N ILE A 5 -5.17 -2.52 -2.73
CA ILE A 5 -4.84 -3.89 -2.36
C ILE A 5 -3.93 -4.47 -3.42
N LEU A 6 -2.72 -4.82 -3.01
CA LEU A 6 -1.65 -5.35 -3.83
C LEU A 6 -1.48 -6.84 -3.54
N ASP A 7 -1.19 -7.61 -4.59
CA ASP A 7 -0.61 -8.94 -4.43
C ASP A 7 0.88 -8.85 -4.06
N ALA A 8 1.46 -9.96 -3.62
CA ALA A 8 2.85 -10.00 -3.17
C ALA A 8 3.87 -9.62 -4.26
N ALA A 9 3.60 -9.93 -5.53
CA ALA A 9 4.51 -9.59 -6.62
C ALA A 9 4.43 -8.09 -6.94
N THR A 10 3.24 -7.50 -6.96
CA THR A 10 3.07 -6.06 -7.14
C THR A 10 3.65 -5.28 -5.96
N ALA A 11 3.45 -5.76 -4.73
CA ALA A 11 4.05 -5.16 -3.54
C ALA A 11 5.59 -5.16 -3.62
N ALA A 12 6.20 -6.29 -4.03
CA ALA A 12 7.64 -6.37 -4.23
C ALA A 12 8.14 -5.46 -5.37
N LEU A 13 7.35 -5.30 -6.43
CA LEU A 13 7.69 -4.48 -7.60
C LEU A 13 7.73 -2.98 -7.27
N VAL A 14 6.74 -2.49 -6.51
CA VAL A 14 6.61 -1.05 -6.22
C VAL A 14 7.37 -0.63 -4.95
N ARG A 15 7.77 -1.59 -4.12
CA ARG A 15 8.46 -1.35 -2.86
C ARG A 15 9.82 -0.69 -3.10
N GLY A 16 10.06 0.40 -2.36
CA GLY A 16 11.32 1.11 -2.37
C GLY A 16 11.21 2.57 -2.84
N PRO A 17 12.35 3.20 -3.14
CA PRO A 17 12.41 4.61 -3.47
C PRO A 17 11.78 4.89 -4.84
N THR A 18 10.99 5.96 -4.91
CA THR A 18 10.26 6.39 -6.13
C THR A 18 10.68 7.79 -6.58
N ALA A 19 10.92 8.70 -5.64
CA ALA A 19 11.46 10.02 -5.90
C ALA A 19 12.43 10.42 -4.76
N PRO A 20 13.24 11.47 -4.91
CA PRO A 20 14.15 11.92 -3.85
C PRO A 20 13.39 12.23 -2.55
N GLY A 21 13.59 11.42 -1.51
CA GLY A 21 12.89 11.53 -0.23
C GLY A 21 11.53 10.82 -0.16
N TYR A 22 11.10 10.14 -1.23
CA TYR A 22 9.82 9.43 -1.30
C TYR A 22 10.03 7.95 -1.66
N GLY A 23 9.29 7.09 -0.99
CA GLY A 23 9.27 5.66 -1.26
C GLY A 23 7.91 5.06 -0.98
N LEU A 24 7.61 3.96 -1.64
CA LEU A 24 6.46 3.14 -1.32
C LEU A 24 6.91 2.03 -0.39
N ASP A 25 6.20 1.89 0.73
CA ASP A 25 6.38 0.79 1.65
C ASP A 25 5.03 0.09 1.84
N PRO A 26 4.70 -0.90 0.96
CA PRO A 26 3.48 -1.65 1.09
C PRO A 26 3.47 -2.42 2.42
N VAL A 27 2.34 -2.42 3.12
CA VAL A 27 2.19 -3.06 4.44
C VAL A 27 1.38 -4.36 4.28
N PRO A 28 1.84 -5.52 4.80
CA PRO A 28 1.06 -6.75 4.73
C PRO A 28 -0.20 -6.69 5.60
N LEU A 29 -1.30 -7.25 5.11
CA LEU A 29 -2.51 -7.49 5.91
C LEU A 29 -2.27 -8.64 6.89
N LEU A 30 -2.86 -8.56 8.09
CA LEU A 30 -2.72 -9.56 9.14
C LEU A 30 -3.34 -10.92 8.77
N ASP A 31 -4.34 -10.92 7.91
CA ASP A 31 -4.97 -12.14 7.38
C ASP A 31 -4.13 -12.82 6.28
N GLY A 32 -3.04 -12.20 5.85
CA GLY A 32 -2.18 -12.68 4.76
C GLY A 32 -2.81 -12.60 3.37
N SER A 33 -3.97 -11.97 3.21
CA SER A 33 -4.70 -11.88 1.93
C SER A 33 -4.01 -10.99 0.90
N GLY A 34 -3.10 -10.12 1.35
CA GLY A 34 -2.38 -9.22 0.46
C GLY A 34 -1.65 -8.13 1.22
N TRP A 35 -1.31 -7.08 0.48
CA TRP A 35 -0.57 -5.93 0.97
C TRP A 35 -1.36 -4.66 0.66
N ILE A 36 -1.18 -3.62 1.46
CA ILE A 36 -1.88 -2.36 1.29
C ILE A 36 -0.93 -1.21 1.04
N LEU A 37 -1.40 -0.26 0.22
CA LEU A 37 -0.81 1.08 0.08
C LEU A 37 -1.91 2.13 0.17
N PRO A 38 -1.65 3.31 0.73
CA PRO A 38 -2.59 4.42 0.71
C PRO A 38 -3.05 4.72 -0.73
N ALA A 39 -4.36 4.89 -0.96
CA ALA A 39 -4.88 5.10 -2.31
C ALA A 39 -4.37 6.40 -2.98
N ILE A 40 -3.92 7.36 -2.18
CA ILE A 40 -3.27 8.59 -2.68
C ILE A 40 -2.00 8.28 -3.49
N CYS A 41 -1.33 7.15 -3.24
CA CYS A 41 -0.12 6.77 -3.97
C CYS A 41 -0.38 6.53 -5.47
N ALA A 42 -1.61 6.21 -5.87
CA ALA A 42 -1.97 6.04 -7.28
C ALA A 42 -2.03 7.36 -8.08
N THR A 43 -2.08 8.51 -7.39
CA THR A 43 -2.17 9.83 -8.03
C THR A 43 -1.07 10.80 -7.59
N ALA A 44 -0.32 10.48 -6.54
CA ALA A 44 0.74 11.34 -6.02
C ALA A 44 1.92 11.43 -7.01
N PRO A 45 2.35 12.63 -7.43
CA PRO A 45 3.34 12.80 -8.51
C PRO A 45 4.70 12.15 -8.22
N GLU A 46 5.08 12.03 -6.96
CA GLU A 46 6.28 11.32 -6.50
C GLU A 46 6.30 9.82 -6.87
N HIS A 47 5.14 9.22 -7.12
CA HIS A 47 5.00 7.81 -7.49
C HIS A 47 4.59 7.60 -8.94
N ALA A 48 4.78 8.63 -9.80
CA ALA A 48 4.38 8.61 -11.21
C ALA A 48 4.86 7.37 -11.97
N MET A 49 6.05 6.85 -11.65
CA MET A 49 6.59 5.63 -12.27
C MET A 49 5.73 4.38 -12.05
N HIS A 50 4.93 4.35 -10.98
CA HIS A 50 4.07 3.22 -10.62
C HIS A 50 2.58 3.52 -10.83
N HIS A 51 2.18 4.74 -11.22
CA HIS A 51 0.76 5.10 -11.40
C HIS A 51 0.01 4.13 -12.30
N GLN A 52 0.61 3.71 -13.43
CA GLN A 52 -0.04 2.77 -14.34
C GLN A 52 -0.30 1.40 -13.68
N VAL A 53 0.60 0.94 -12.82
CA VAL A 53 0.45 -0.32 -12.09
C VAL A 53 -0.54 -0.15 -10.93
N LEU A 54 -0.41 0.92 -10.15
CA LEU A 54 -1.28 1.19 -9.00
C LEU A 54 -2.73 1.46 -9.44
N ALA A 55 -2.95 2.08 -10.60
CA ALA A 55 -4.29 2.36 -11.13
C ALA A 55 -5.08 1.10 -11.52
N THR A 56 -4.42 -0.06 -11.70
CA THR A 56 -5.11 -1.33 -11.96
C THR A 56 -5.45 -2.10 -10.68
N MET A 57 -4.92 -1.65 -9.53
CA MET A 57 -5.14 -2.33 -8.26
C MET A 57 -6.54 -2.04 -7.72
N PRO A 58 -7.22 -3.05 -7.14
CA PRO A 58 -8.48 -2.83 -6.46
C PRO A 58 -8.30 -1.92 -5.25
N VAL A 59 -9.28 -1.07 -5.02
CA VAL A 59 -9.30 -0.10 -3.92
C VAL A 59 -10.45 -0.44 -2.98
N ARG A 60 -10.18 -0.53 -1.68
CA ARG A 60 -11.22 -0.74 -0.67
C ARG A 60 -10.92 -0.01 0.64
N PRO A 61 -11.95 0.27 1.46
CA PRO A 61 -11.73 0.59 2.85
C PRO A 61 -11.06 -0.60 3.57
N VAL A 62 -10.04 -0.29 4.36
CA VAL A 62 -9.36 -1.23 5.26
C VAL A 62 -9.43 -0.63 6.67
N ALA A 63 -9.88 -1.42 7.63
CA ALA A 63 -9.89 -1.06 9.05
C ALA A 63 -8.48 -1.21 9.64
N ASP A 64 -8.13 -0.39 10.63
CA ASP A 64 -6.80 -0.42 11.24
C ASP A 64 -6.45 -1.80 11.82
N ALA A 65 -7.43 -2.47 12.42
CA ALA A 65 -7.29 -3.85 12.92
C ALA A 65 -6.98 -4.91 11.85
N GLU A 66 -7.07 -4.60 10.54
CA GLU A 66 -6.71 -5.54 9.46
C GLU A 66 -5.21 -5.52 9.12
N TRP A 67 -4.47 -4.47 9.46
CA TRP A 67 -3.06 -4.29 9.05
C TRP A 67 -2.14 -3.78 10.16
N GLN A 68 -2.71 -3.21 11.22
CA GLN A 68 -2.01 -2.85 12.44
C GLN A 68 -2.43 -3.84 13.50
N GLN A 69 -1.48 -4.53 14.14
CA GLN A 69 -1.81 -5.21 15.39
C GLN A 69 -2.15 -4.10 16.39
N ASP A 70 -3.37 -4.12 16.93
CA ASP A 70 -3.74 -3.24 18.02
C ASP A 70 -2.76 -3.55 19.16
N GLU A 71 -1.75 -2.71 19.31
CA GLU A 71 -0.85 -2.76 20.45
C GLU A 71 -1.67 -2.20 21.62
N GLU A 72 -2.57 -3.03 22.16
CA GLU A 72 -3.28 -2.78 23.41
C GLU A 72 -2.20 -2.62 24.49
N LEU A 73 -1.78 -1.38 24.73
CA LEU A 73 -0.86 -1.04 25.81
C LEU A 73 -1.52 -1.43 27.14
N PRO A 74 -0.83 -2.21 28.00
CA PRO A 74 -1.33 -2.57 29.33
C PRO A 74 -1.43 -1.37 30.29
#